data_AF-A0AA48RC33-F1
#
_entry.id   AF-A0AA48RC33-F1
#
_cell.length_a   1.000
_cell.length_b   1.000
_cell.length_c   1.000
_cell.angle_alpha   90.00
_cell.angle_beta   90.00
_cell.angle_gamma   90.00
#
_symmetry.space_group_name_H-M   'P 1'
#
loop_
_entity.id
_entity.type
_entity.pdbx_description
1 polymer ?
#
loop_
_entity_poly.entity_id
_entity_poly.type
_entity_poly.pdbx_seq_one_letter_code
_entity_poly.pdbx_strand_id
1 'polypeptide(L)' 'MSDTADIVREQDQFPRPGITFAELRKGSCKFPLGTIDDPPEWFCGEAAPIGKVYCERCQAKAYNRQYKRR' A
#
# COMPACT_ATOMS: atom_id res chain seq x y z
N MET A 1 -5.12 -37.23 -0.44
CA MET A 1 -4.38 -36.42 -1.42
C MET A 1 -4.87 -34.99 -1.21
N SER A 2 -4.36 -34.32 -0.17
CA SER A 2 -3.34 -33.23 -0.26
C SER A 2 -3.95 -32.00 -0.94
N ASP A 3 -4.51 -31.05 -0.19
CA ASP A 3 -3.84 -29.83 0.30
C ASP A 3 -3.12 -29.07 -0.82
N THR A 4 -3.69 -27.95 -1.27
CA THR A 4 -3.30 -26.61 -0.80
C THR A 4 -4.18 -25.56 -1.48
N ALA A 5 -4.71 -24.65 -0.66
CA ALA A 5 -5.47 -23.50 -1.09
C ALA A 5 -4.65 -22.59 -2.00
N ASP A 6 -5.09 -22.43 -3.25
CA ASP A 6 -4.71 -21.30 -4.10
C ASP A 6 -5.30 -20.01 -3.52
N ILE A 7 -4.64 -19.48 -2.50
CA ILE A 7 -4.83 -18.09 -2.06
C ILE A 7 -4.21 -17.24 -3.16
N VAL A 8 -5.00 -16.96 -4.21
CA VAL A 8 -4.71 -15.89 -5.14
C VAL A 8 -4.67 -14.61 -4.30
N ARG A 9 -3.46 -14.11 -4.02
CA ARG A 9 -3.26 -12.77 -3.45
C ARG A 9 -4.01 -11.81 -4.36
N GLU A 10 -5.17 -11.33 -3.90
CA GLU A 10 -5.83 -10.16 -4.46
C GLU A 10 -4.78 -9.06 -4.52
N GLN A 11 -4.22 -8.88 -5.71
CA GLN A 11 -3.43 -7.73 -6.04
C GLN A 11 -4.43 -6.59 -5.93
N ASP A 12 -4.39 -5.91 -4.78
CA ASP A 12 -5.11 -4.69 -4.51
C ASP A 12 -4.79 -3.74 -5.65
N GLN A 13 -5.68 -3.75 -6.64
CA GLN A 13 -5.46 -3.17 -7.94
C GLN A 13 -5.57 -1.67 -7.72
N PHE A 14 -4.43 -1.04 -7.44
CA PHE A 14 -4.34 0.41 -7.47
C PHE A 14 -4.82 0.81 -8.87
N PRO A 15 -5.90 1.61 -8.99
CA PRO A 15 -6.52 1.89 -10.29
C PRO A 15 -5.64 2.74 -11.22
N ARG A 16 -4.38 3.00 -10.82
CA ARG A 16 -3.34 3.71 -11.55
C ARG A 16 -2.01 3.02 -11.25
N PRO A 17 -1.06 2.97 -12.21
CA PRO A 17 0.32 2.63 -11.89
C PRO A 17 0.80 3.61 -10.82
N GLY A 18 1.45 3.10 -9.77
CA GLY A 18 2.02 3.95 -8.72
C GLY A 18 3.02 4.96 -9.28
N ILE A 19 3.46 5.89 -8.45
CA ILE A 19 4.50 6.86 -8.81
C ILE A 19 5.85 6.44 -8.27
N THR A 20 6.92 6.84 -8.94
CA THR A 20 8.29 6.61 -8.48
C THR A 20 8.65 7.51 -7.30
N PHE A 21 9.76 7.20 -6.62
CA PHE A 21 10.30 8.09 -5.58
C PHE A 21 10.60 9.51 -6.10
N ALA A 22 11.07 9.64 -7.34
CA ALA A 22 11.41 10.92 -7.96
C ALA A 22 10.18 11.83 -8.18
N GLU A 23 9.02 11.21 -8.41
CA GLU A 23 7.74 11.90 -8.62
C GLU A 23 7.02 12.22 -7.32
N LEU A 24 7.42 11.62 -6.20
CA LEU A 24 6.78 11.78 -4.91
C LEU A 24 6.90 13.22 -4.40
N ARG A 25 5.77 13.92 -4.26
CA ARG A 25 5.72 15.31 -3.78
C ARG A 25 5.21 15.40 -2.33
N LYS A 26 5.42 16.57 -1.71
CA LYS A 26 4.80 16.90 -0.42
C LYS A 26 3.29 16.95 -0.61
N GLY A 27 2.56 16.27 0.27
CA GLY A 27 1.10 16.10 0.13
C GLY A 27 0.68 14.90 -0.74
N SER A 28 1.62 14.08 -1.21
CA SER A 28 1.32 12.79 -1.85
C SER A 28 1.44 11.63 -0.86
N CYS A 29 0.65 10.59 -1.09
CA CYS A 29 0.62 9.36 -0.32
C CYS A 29 1.92 8.59 -0.53
N LYS A 30 2.67 8.40 0.56
CA LYS A 30 3.97 7.73 0.56
C LYS A 30 3.88 6.24 0.83
N PHE A 31 2.72 5.63 0.62
CA PHE A 31 2.54 4.22 0.91
C PHE A 31 3.28 3.39 -0.15
N PRO A 32 4.26 2.54 0.26
CA PRO A 32 5.03 1.75 -0.67
C PRO A 32 4.16 0.67 -1.33
N LEU A 33 4.33 0.50 -2.65
CA LEU A 33 3.75 -0.58 -3.41
C LEU A 33 4.85 -1.60 -3.71
N GLY A 34 4.69 -2.81 -3.19
CA GLY A 34 5.70 -3.86 -3.35
C GLY A 34 5.73 -4.84 -2.18
N THR A 35 6.77 -5.66 -2.16
CA THR A 35 7.14 -6.57 -1.08
C THR A 35 7.87 -5.82 0.03
N ILE A 36 7.91 -6.40 1.24
CA ILE A 36 8.63 -5.81 2.38
C ILE A 36 10.15 -6.01 2.27
N ASP A 37 10.56 -7.03 1.51
CA ASP A 37 11.94 -7.47 1.42
C ASP A 37 12.77 -6.65 0.42
N ASP A 38 12.10 -5.92 -0.48
CA ASP A 38 12.73 -5.09 -1.51
C ASP A 38 12.46 -3.60 -1.27
N PRO A 39 13.42 -2.71 -1.56
CA PRO A 39 13.16 -1.28 -1.59
C PRO A 39 11.97 -0.97 -2.51
N PRO A 40 11.00 -0.16 -2.07
CA PRO A 40 9.82 0.10 -2.88
C PRO A 40 10.19 0.97 -4.08
N GLU A 41 10.08 0.40 -5.28
CA GLU A 41 10.25 1.13 -6.54
C GLU A 41 9.07 2.09 -6.79
N TRP A 42 7.89 1.77 -6.26
CA TRP A 42 6.63 2.46 -6.53
C TRP A 42 5.92 2.86 -5.23
N PHE A 43 5.20 3.97 -5.29
CA PHE A 43 4.40 4.52 -4.20
C PHE A 43 2.97 4.79 -4.68
N CYS A 44 2.02 4.77 -3.74
CA CYS A 44 0.61 5.04 -4.06
C CYS A 44 0.38 6.40 -4.74
N GLY A 45 1.05 7.47 -4.30
CA GLY A 45 1.06 8.76 -4.98
C GLY A 45 -0.22 9.60 -4.92
N GLU A 46 -1.35 9.04 -4.48
CA GLU A 46 -2.62 9.77 -4.29
C GLU A 46 -2.49 10.95 -3.32
N ALA A 47 -3.40 11.91 -3.37
CA ALA A 47 -3.38 13.04 -2.44
C ALA A 47 -3.48 12.55 -0.97
N ALA A 48 -2.51 12.95 -0.16
CA ALA A 48 -2.53 12.77 1.28
C ALA A 48 -3.19 14.01 1.93
N PRO A 49 -4.12 13.82 2.88
CA PRO A 49 -4.68 14.93 3.65
C PRO A 49 -3.59 15.75 4.35
N ILE A 50 -3.87 17.03 4.63
CA ILE A 50 -2.93 17.93 5.31
C ILE A 50 -2.49 17.32 6.65
N GLY A 51 -1.17 17.26 6.87
CA GLY A 51 -0.57 16.69 8.08
C GLY A 51 -0.55 15.15 8.11
N LYS A 52 -0.97 14.46 7.05
CA LYS A 52 -0.92 13.00 6.93
C LYS A 52 0.12 12.55 5.91
N VAL A 53 0.62 11.32 6.10
CA VAL A 53 1.65 10.71 5.24
C VAL A 53 1.04 9.84 4.13
N TYR A 54 -0.15 9.29 4.37
CA TYR A 54 -0.83 8.36 3.46
C TYR A 54 -2.24 8.89 3.11
N CYS A 55 -2.79 8.50 1.96
CA CYS A 55 -4.20 8.67 1.64
C CYS A 55 -5.07 7.82 2.57
N GLU A 56 -6.37 8.10 2.65
CA GLU A 56 -7.30 7.44 3.58
C GLU A 56 -7.29 5.90 3.44
N ARG A 57 -7.27 5.39 2.20
CA ARG A 57 -7.21 3.94 1.93
C ARG A 57 -5.93 3.32 2.48
N CYS A 58 -4.79 3.96 2.25
CA CYS A 58 -3.50 3.45 2.70
C CYS A 58 -3.30 3.65 4.22
N GLN A 59 -3.94 4.66 4.82
CA GLN A 59 -4.01 4.80 6.28
C GLN A 59 -4.75 3.61 6.90
N ALA A 60 -5.88 3.18 6.33
CA ALA A 60 -6.59 2.00 6.81
C ALA A 60 -5.68 0.76 6.77
N LYS A 61 -4.92 0.54 5.69
CA LYS A 61 -3.98 -0.60 5.62
C LYS A 61 -2.82 -0.50 6.61
N ALA A 62 -2.23 0.69 6.75
CA ALA A 62 -1.08 0.91 7.61
C ALA A 62 -1.46 0.83 9.10
N TYR A 63 -2.64 1.32 9.47
CA TYR A 63 -3.04 1.53 10.87
C TYR A 63 -4.15 0.59 11.37
N ASN A 64 -4.97 -0.06 10.52
CA ASN A 64 -5.97 -1.06 10.98
C ASN A 64 -5.39 -2.45 11.32
N ARG A 65 -4.17 -2.52 11.87
CA ARG A 65 -3.64 -3.79 12.41
C ARG A 65 -4.36 -4.27 13.69
N GLN A 66 -5.41 -3.59 14.16
CA GLN A 66 -6.07 -3.88 15.44
C GLN A 66 -7.02 -5.11 15.44
N TYR A 67 -7.19 -5.89 14.35
CA TYR A 67 -8.18 -6.99 14.33
C TYR A 67 -7.69 -8.40 13.95
N LYS A 68 -6.38 -8.68 13.95
CA LYS A 68 -5.84 -10.05 13.82
C LYS A 68 -5.03 -10.49 15.04
N ARG A 69 -5.52 -10.19 16.24
CA ARG A 69 -5.16 -10.89 17.48
C ARG A 69 -6.44 -11.45 18.11
N ARG A 70 -6.91 -12.58 17.58
CA ARG A 70 -7.78 -13.52 18.31
C ARG A 70 -7.69 -14.88 17.65
#